data_AF-A0A7C3FUP6-F1
#
_entry.id   AF-A0A7C3FUP6-F1
#
_cell.length_a   1.000
_cell.length_b   1.000
_cell.length_c   1.000
_cell.angle_alpha   90.00
_cell.angle_beta   90.00
_cell.angle_gamma   90.00
#
_symmetry.space_group_name_H-M   'P 1'
#
loop_
_entity.id
_entity.type
_entity.pdbx_description
1 polymer ?
#
loop_
_entity_poly.entity_id
_entity_poly.type
_entity_poly.pdbx_seq_one_letter_code
_entity_poly.pdbx_strand_id
1 'polypeptide(L)'
;MADPSRLLLEELIAEMEERRKKVLLGGGEKRIEKQHEKGKLTARERIAYLLDEGSFVELGTFVEHIETPLMQGIEAPGEGVVTGYGTIHGRKVFVFSQDFTVLGGSLGKMHGRKIAQVMDLAVKVGAPIIGLNDSAGARIQEGVDSLSGYGEVFYRNAVYSGVVPQISAILGPCAGGAVYSPAMTDFVLMSRGTSYMFITGPEVIKSVTREEVSFEELGGADVHAQVSGVAHLEAEGDEAVLDLVKKLLSYLPQNNREKPPIQPTGDPADRKTPELLELVSPDPRRPYNMHQVIRTLVDEGEFLEIHPGWAKNIIVGFARLGGLPVGIVANNPRFMAGALDIHAANKAARFIRTLDAFNVPILTLVDVTGFLPGVAQEHGGIIRHGAK
;
A
#
# COMPACT_ATOMS: atom_id res chain seq x y z
N MET A 1 -33.22 -6.54 47.50
CA MET A 1 -33.76 -6.77 46.14
C MET A 1 -32.82 -6.09 45.18
N ALA A 2 -32.34 -6.78 44.14
CA ALA A 2 -31.52 -6.16 43.11
C ALA A 2 -32.35 -5.06 42.41
N ASP A 3 -31.73 -3.93 42.13
CA ASP A 3 -32.34 -2.83 41.37
C ASP A 3 -32.70 -3.33 39.96
N PRO A 4 -33.99 -3.31 39.54
CA PRO A 4 -34.41 -3.78 38.21
C PRO A 4 -33.66 -3.11 37.06
N SER A 5 -33.23 -1.85 37.22
CA SER A 5 -32.44 -1.13 36.23
C SER A 5 -31.03 -1.69 36.08
N ARG A 6 -30.44 -2.18 37.18
CA ARG A 6 -29.12 -2.82 37.15
C ARG A 6 -29.16 -4.16 36.41
N LEU A 7 -30.18 -4.98 36.65
CA LEU A 7 -30.34 -6.27 35.99
C LEU A 7 -30.46 -6.10 34.46
N LEU A 8 -31.28 -5.15 34.02
CA LEU A 8 -31.42 -4.83 32.59
C LEU A 8 -30.09 -4.36 31.96
N LEU A 9 -29.31 -3.54 32.66
CA LEU A 9 -28.00 -3.12 32.16
C LEU A 9 -27.01 -4.30 32.05
N GLU A 10 -27.02 -5.22 33.01
CA GLU A 10 -26.20 -6.43 32.98
C GLU A 10 -26.59 -7.33 31.78
N GLU A 11 -27.88 -7.47 31.48
CA GLU A 11 -28.38 -8.21 30.31
C GLU A 11 -27.97 -7.56 28.98
N LEU A 12 -28.13 -6.24 28.84
CA LEU A 12 -27.73 -5.51 27.63
C LEU A 12 -26.22 -5.56 27.37
N ILE A 13 -25.40 -5.52 28.43
CA ILE A 13 -23.95 -5.69 28.32
C ILE A 13 -23.64 -7.11 27.84
N ALA A 14 -24.28 -8.13 28.41
CA ALA A 14 -24.06 -9.51 27.98
C ALA A 14 -24.44 -9.73 26.50
N GLU A 15 -25.56 -9.16 26.04
CA GLU A 15 -25.96 -9.21 24.64
C GLU A 15 -24.94 -8.52 23.72
N MET A 16 -24.46 -7.34 24.11
CA MET A 16 -23.43 -6.61 23.34
C MET A 16 -22.13 -7.42 23.25
N GLU A 17 -21.67 -8.02 24.35
CA GLU A 17 -20.45 -8.85 24.35
C GLU A 17 -20.61 -10.11 23.51
N GLU A 18 -21.80 -10.71 23.48
CA GLU A 18 -22.07 -11.87 22.62
C GLU A 18 -22.05 -11.50 21.14
N ARG A 19 -22.68 -10.37 20.77
CA ARG A 19 -22.55 -9.80 19.42
C ARG A 19 -21.09 -9.49 19.08
N ARG A 20 -20.31 -8.99 20.05
CA ARG A 20 -18.90 -8.66 19.85
C ARG A 20 -18.11 -9.93 19.55
N LYS A 21 -18.26 -11.01 20.32
CA LYS A 21 -17.59 -12.29 20.04
C LYS A 21 -17.86 -12.75 18.62
N LYS A 22 -19.11 -12.69 18.17
CA LYS A 22 -19.49 -13.07 16.79
C LYS A 22 -18.77 -12.23 15.74
N VAL A 23 -18.69 -10.91 15.93
CA VAL A 23 -17.94 -10.01 15.04
C VAL A 23 -16.43 -10.29 15.07
N LEU A 24 -15.88 -10.58 16.25
CA LEU A 24 -14.45 -10.89 16.40
C LEU A 24 -14.07 -12.20 15.70
N LEU A 25 -14.98 -13.18 15.66
CA LEU A 25 -14.78 -14.43 14.92
C LEU A 25 -14.87 -14.27 13.39
N GLY A 26 -15.33 -13.12 12.87
CA GLY A 26 -15.44 -12.87 11.43
C GLY A 26 -16.28 -13.95 10.72
N GLY A 27 -15.67 -14.63 9.75
CA GLY A 27 -16.29 -15.75 9.02
C GLY A 27 -16.36 -17.09 9.77
N GLY A 28 -15.90 -17.13 11.02
CA GLY A 28 -15.85 -18.32 11.88
C GLY A 28 -14.56 -19.12 11.77
N GLU A 29 -14.30 -19.97 12.77
CA GLU A 29 -13.04 -20.71 12.97
C GLU A 29 -12.58 -21.47 11.71
N LYS A 30 -13.48 -22.21 11.05
CA LYS A 30 -13.16 -22.97 9.83
C LYS A 30 -12.64 -22.09 8.69
N ARG A 31 -13.07 -20.83 8.59
CA ARG A 31 -12.58 -19.91 7.55
C ARG A 31 -11.26 -19.26 7.96
N ILE A 32 -11.05 -19.05 9.26
CA ILE A 32 -9.78 -18.59 9.83
C ILE A 32 -8.69 -19.65 9.59
N GLU A 33 -8.96 -20.92 9.92
CA GLU A 33 -8.03 -22.03 9.66
C GLU A 33 -7.62 -22.09 8.18
N LYS A 34 -8.59 -22.00 7.26
CA LYS A 34 -8.32 -21.96 5.81
C LYS A 34 -7.52 -20.73 5.36
N GLN A 35 -7.64 -19.61 6.06
CA GLN A 35 -6.85 -18.41 5.79
C GLN A 35 -5.39 -18.67 6.20
N HIS A 36 -5.18 -19.25 7.39
CA HIS A 36 -3.85 -19.61 7.90
C HIS A 36 -3.18 -20.72 7.07
N GLU A 37 -3.92 -21.74 6.62
CA GLU A 37 -3.43 -22.79 5.71
C GLU A 37 -2.85 -22.23 4.40
N LYS A 38 -3.29 -21.04 3.98
CA LYS A 38 -2.77 -20.33 2.80
C LYS A 38 -1.59 -19.41 3.11
N GLY A 39 -1.06 -19.47 4.34
CA GLY A 39 0.03 -18.60 4.80
C GLY A 39 -0.37 -17.13 4.96
N LYS A 40 -1.66 -16.85 5.14
CA LYS A 40 -2.19 -15.48 5.30
C LYS A 40 -2.66 -15.27 6.74
N LEU A 41 -2.44 -14.07 7.25
CA LEU A 41 -3.04 -13.62 8.52
C LEU A 41 -4.52 -13.24 8.30
N THR A 42 -5.29 -13.23 9.37
CA THR A 42 -6.64 -12.63 9.41
C THR A 42 -6.55 -11.10 9.42
N ALA A 43 -7.67 -10.42 9.13
CA ALA A 43 -7.72 -8.96 9.16
C ALA A 43 -7.30 -8.36 10.51
N ARG A 44 -7.67 -8.99 11.62
CA ARG A 44 -7.36 -8.53 12.98
C ARG A 44 -5.91 -8.81 13.36
N GLU A 45 -5.38 -9.97 12.98
CA GLU A 45 -3.96 -10.30 13.20
C GLU A 45 -3.04 -9.33 12.45
N ARG A 46 -3.39 -8.95 11.21
CA ARG A 46 -2.64 -7.94 10.44
C ARG A 46 -2.61 -6.58 11.13
N ILE A 47 -3.75 -6.13 11.67
CA ILE A 47 -3.82 -4.88 12.44
C ILE A 47 -2.99 -4.98 13.72
N ALA A 48 -3.10 -6.09 14.45
CA ALA A 48 -2.35 -6.32 15.68
C ALA A 48 -0.82 -6.38 15.44
N TYR A 49 -0.39 -6.93 14.30
CA TYR A 49 1.02 -6.96 13.90
C TYR A 49 1.54 -5.59 13.47
N LEU A 50 0.71 -4.85 12.72
CA LEU A 50 1.09 -3.56 12.14
C LEU A 50 1.23 -2.47 13.21
N LEU A 51 0.29 -2.41 14.14
CA LEU A 51 0.19 -1.33 15.13
C LEU A 51 0.96 -1.67 16.42
N ASP A 52 1.32 -0.62 17.17
CA ASP A 52 1.91 -0.78 18.49
C ASP A 52 0.92 -1.50 19.43
N GLU A 53 1.44 -2.36 20.30
CA GLU A 53 0.64 -3.18 21.21
C GLU A 53 -0.32 -2.33 22.06
N GLY A 54 -1.59 -2.73 22.10
CA GLY A 54 -2.63 -2.04 22.88
C GLY A 54 -3.09 -0.67 22.31
N SER A 55 -2.56 -0.23 21.16
CA SER A 55 -2.90 1.08 20.59
C SER A 55 -4.18 1.10 19.75
N PHE A 56 -4.64 -0.06 19.26
CA PHE A 56 -5.76 -0.13 18.32
C PHE A 56 -7.11 0.19 18.97
N VAL A 57 -7.81 1.15 18.37
CA VAL A 57 -9.20 1.49 18.69
C VAL A 57 -10.05 1.22 17.47
N GLU A 58 -10.90 0.19 17.58
CA GLU A 58 -11.81 -0.20 16.51
C GLU A 58 -13.00 0.77 16.41
N LEU A 59 -13.40 1.07 15.18
CA LEU A 59 -14.54 1.89 14.82
C LEU A 59 -15.52 1.09 13.97
N GLY A 60 -16.83 1.31 14.19
CA GLY A 60 -17.87 0.65 13.41
C GLY A 60 -17.93 -0.87 13.59
N THR A 61 -17.56 -1.39 14.77
CA THR A 61 -17.53 -2.82 15.09
C THR A 61 -18.85 -3.53 14.76
N PHE A 62 -19.98 -2.94 15.13
CA PHE A 62 -21.31 -3.53 14.99
C PHE A 62 -22.08 -3.09 13.74
N VAL A 63 -21.40 -2.51 12.75
CA VAL A 63 -22.05 -2.13 11.48
C VAL A 63 -22.47 -3.40 10.74
N GLU A 64 -23.68 -3.38 10.21
CA GLU A 64 -24.31 -4.47 9.46
C GLU A 64 -24.56 -4.02 8.01
N HIS A 65 -24.75 -4.99 7.10
CA HIS A 65 -25.09 -4.71 5.71
C HIS A 65 -26.48 -4.05 5.59
N ILE A 66 -26.75 -3.48 4.42
CA ILE A 66 -28.11 -3.12 4.05
C ILE A 66 -28.91 -4.39 3.71
N GLU A 67 -30.18 -4.44 4.09
CA GLU A 67 -31.05 -5.55 3.74
C GLU A 67 -31.49 -5.40 2.27
N THR A 68 -31.14 -6.39 1.45
CA THR A 68 -31.63 -6.54 0.07
C THR A 68 -32.25 -7.93 -0.09
N PRO A 69 -33.10 -8.17 -1.12
CA PRO A 69 -33.66 -9.50 -1.35
C PRO A 69 -32.62 -10.62 -1.48
N LEU A 70 -31.40 -10.30 -1.94
CA LEU A 70 -30.30 -11.26 -2.11
C LEU A 70 -29.40 -11.38 -0.87
N MET A 71 -29.57 -10.49 0.12
CA MET A 71 -28.84 -10.52 1.39
C MET A 71 -29.67 -11.09 2.54
N GLN A 72 -30.94 -11.42 2.31
CA GLN A 72 -31.84 -11.91 3.34
C GLN A 72 -31.33 -13.22 3.97
N GLY A 73 -31.11 -13.18 5.29
CA GLY A 73 -30.59 -14.31 6.06
C GLY A 73 -29.09 -14.59 5.85
N ILE A 74 -28.38 -13.72 5.12
CA ILE A 74 -26.92 -13.81 4.97
C ILE A 74 -26.28 -12.91 6.01
N GLU A 75 -25.44 -13.47 6.88
CA GLU A 75 -24.73 -12.69 7.88
C GLU A 75 -23.41 -12.15 7.33
N ALA A 76 -23.11 -10.88 7.63
CA ALA A 76 -21.83 -10.24 7.33
C ALA A 76 -21.24 -9.55 8.58
N PRO A 77 -20.67 -10.32 9.53
CA PRO A 77 -20.14 -9.74 10.78
C PRO A 77 -19.13 -8.62 10.52
N GLY A 78 -19.37 -7.45 11.12
CA GLY A 78 -18.53 -6.27 10.95
C GLY A 78 -18.41 -5.75 9.51
N GLU A 79 -19.30 -6.16 8.62
CA GLU A 79 -19.31 -5.87 7.18
C GLU A 79 -18.10 -6.37 6.38
N GLY A 80 -17.32 -7.31 6.95
CA GLY A 80 -16.13 -7.86 6.31
C GLY A 80 -14.97 -6.87 6.16
N VAL A 81 -14.93 -5.84 7.02
CA VAL A 81 -13.79 -4.93 7.15
C VAL A 81 -13.65 -4.47 8.60
N VAL A 82 -12.44 -4.56 9.12
CA VAL A 82 -12.06 -4.01 10.42
C VAL A 82 -11.47 -2.64 10.19
N THR A 83 -12.00 -1.61 10.86
CA THR A 83 -11.62 -0.21 10.64
C THR A 83 -11.29 0.45 11.96
N GLY A 84 -10.30 1.34 12.00
CA GLY A 84 -9.97 2.05 13.22
C GLY A 84 -8.72 2.90 13.11
N TYR A 85 -8.13 3.20 14.27
CA TYR A 85 -6.85 3.89 14.36
C TYR A 85 -5.99 3.28 15.47
N GLY A 86 -4.70 3.55 15.43
CA GLY A 86 -3.76 3.23 16.51
C GLY A 86 -2.47 3.99 16.31
N THR A 87 -1.35 3.41 16.72
CA THR A 87 -0.04 4.02 16.51
C THR A 87 0.94 3.06 15.85
N ILE A 88 1.91 3.60 15.12
CA ILE A 88 3.12 2.91 14.66
C ILE A 88 4.30 3.73 15.15
N HIS A 89 5.15 3.14 15.99
CA HIS A 89 6.26 3.85 16.66
C HIS A 89 5.78 5.13 17.37
N GLY A 90 4.63 5.04 18.05
CA GLY A 90 3.99 6.15 18.77
C GLY A 90 3.30 7.19 17.88
N ARG A 91 3.37 7.07 16.55
CA ARG A 91 2.73 8.00 15.60
C ARG A 91 1.35 7.51 15.21
N LYS A 92 0.34 8.36 15.33
CA LYS A 92 -1.05 8.02 15.00
C LYS A 92 -1.20 7.67 13.52
N VAL A 93 -1.88 6.56 13.24
CA VAL A 93 -2.27 6.12 11.89
C VAL A 93 -3.71 5.61 11.90
N PHE A 94 -4.36 5.69 10.75
CA PHE A 94 -5.67 5.09 10.51
C PHE A 94 -5.51 3.87 9.62
N VAL A 95 -6.30 2.84 9.89
CA VAL A 95 -6.20 1.55 9.19
C VAL A 95 -7.58 0.99 8.88
N PHE A 96 -7.70 0.38 7.71
CA PHE A 96 -8.74 -0.58 7.43
C PHE A 96 -8.11 -1.90 6.97
N SER A 97 -8.67 -3.02 7.41
CA SER A 97 -8.26 -4.35 6.99
C SER A 97 -9.46 -5.16 6.56
N GLN A 98 -9.48 -5.56 5.31
CA GLN A 98 -10.55 -6.38 4.75
C GLN A 98 -10.43 -7.81 5.25
N ASP A 99 -11.58 -8.38 5.65
CA ASP A 99 -11.66 -9.73 6.17
C ASP A 99 -12.21 -10.67 5.09
N PHE A 100 -11.29 -11.39 4.43
CA PHE A 100 -11.64 -12.35 3.39
C PHE A 100 -12.54 -13.48 3.89
N THR A 101 -12.52 -13.77 5.20
CA THR A 101 -13.36 -14.81 5.78
C THR A 101 -14.84 -14.41 5.78
N VAL A 102 -15.17 -13.11 5.73
CA VAL A 102 -16.54 -12.59 5.68
C VAL A 102 -16.90 -12.25 4.24
N LEU A 103 -17.75 -13.09 3.62
CA LEU A 103 -18.22 -12.92 2.23
C LEU A 103 -17.09 -12.62 1.22
N GLY A 104 -15.91 -13.23 1.39
CA GLY A 104 -14.76 -13.02 0.51
C GLY A 104 -14.14 -11.62 0.60
N GLY A 105 -14.37 -10.90 1.70
CA GLY A 105 -13.95 -9.50 1.85
C GLY A 105 -14.63 -8.57 0.85
N SER A 106 -15.72 -9.02 0.23
CA SER A 106 -16.41 -8.27 -0.82
C SER A 106 -16.98 -6.95 -0.28
N LEU A 107 -16.77 -5.88 -1.04
CA LEU A 107 -17.16 -4.53 -0.64
C LEU A 107 -18.65 -4.32 -0.91
N GLY A 108 -19.44 -4.24 0.16
CA GLY A 108 -20.81 -3.74 0.18
C GLY A 108 -20.89 -2.22 0.44
N LYS A 109 -22.10 -1.68 0.51
CA LYS A 109 -22.32 -0.24 0.78
C LYS A 109 -21.83 0.17 2.15
N MET A 110 -22.14 -0.61 3.17
CA MET A 110 -21.79 -0.29 4.55
C MET A 110 -20.32 -0.57 4.82
N HIS A 111 -19.75 -1.62 4.23
CA HIS A 111 -18.29 -1.82 4.12
C HIS A 111 -17.57 -0.56 3.57
N GLY A 112 -17.98 -0.08 2.39
CA GLY A 112 -17.38 1.12 1.77
C GLY A 112 -17.53 2.37 2.65
N ARG A 113 -18.69 2.54 3.30
CA ARG A 113 -18.92 3.63 4.26
C ARG A 113 -18.01 3.57 5.49
N LYS A 114 -17.73 2.38 6.04
CA LYS A 114 -16.77 2.23 7.16
C LYS A 114 -15.38 2.71 6.76
N ILE A 115 -14.89 2.29 5.60
CA ILE A 115 -13.59 2.72 5.06
C ILE A 115 -13.60 4.24 4.88
N ALA A 116 -14.61 4.78 4.20
CA ALA A 116 -14.78 6.20 3.97
C ALA A 116 -14.75 7.02 5.27
N GLN A 117 -15.44 6.59 6.32
CA GLN A 117 -15.43 7.26 7.63
C GLN A 117 -14.03 7.31 8.25
N VAL A 118 -13.26 6.23 8.16
CA VAL A 118 -11.89 6.18 8.67
C VAL A 118 -10.95 7.09 7.86
N MET A 119 -11.11 7.16 6.54
CA MET A 119 -10.36 8.10 5.69
C MET A 119 -10.68 9.57 6.06
N ASP A 120 -11.96 9.90 6.25
CA ASP A 120 -12.40 11.24 6.63
C ASP A 120 -11.80 11.65 7.98
N LEU A 121 -11.80 10.73 8.97
CA LEU A 121 -11.20 10.98 10.28
C LEU A 121 -9.69 11.15 10.22
N ALA A 122 -9.00 10.34 9.40
CA ALA A 122 -7.55 10.42 9.24
C ALA A 122 -7.11 11.79 8.74
N VAL A 123 -7.77 12.30 7.69
CA VAL A 123 -7.48 13.61 7.12
C VAL A 123 -7.86 14.73 8.06
N LYS A 124 -8.99 14.60 8.78
CA LYS A 124 -9.41 15.58 9.79
C LYS A 124 -8.35 15.81 10.87
N VAL A 125 -7.59 14.78 11.24
CA VAL A 125 -6.50 14.88 12.23
C VAL A 125 -5.11 14.91 11.61
N GLY A 126 -5.01 14.90 10.28
CA GLY A 126 -3.74 14.92 9.55
C GLY A 126 -2.85 13.69 9.80
N ALA A 127 -3.41 12.48 9.75
CA ALA A 127 -2.68 11.23 9.97
C ALA A 127 -2.70 10.31 8.73
N PRO A 128 -1.67 9.46 8.53
CA PRO A 128 -1.62 8.49 7.42
C PRO A 128 -2.79 7.50 7.43
N ILE A 129 -3.15 7.03 6.23
CA ILE A 129 -4.16 5.99 6.01
C ILE A 129 -3.49 4.74 5.42
N ILE A 130 -3.73 3.59 6.05
CA ILE A 130 -3.19 2.29 5.62
C ILE A 130 -4.36 1.36 5.27
N GLY A 131 -4.41 0.94 4.01
CA GLY A 131 -5.37 -0.06 3.54
C GLY A 131 -4.73 -1.44 3.45
N LEU A 132 -5.27 -2.42 4.17
CA LEU A 132 -4.86 -3.82 4.13
C LEU A 132 -5.90 -4.61 3.33
N ASN A 133 -5.59 -4.87 2.07
CA ASN A 133 -6.55 -5.31 1.05
C ASN A 133 -6.49 -6.83 0.87
N ASP A 134 -7.66 -7.46 0.95
CA ASP A 134 -7.90 -8.90 0.76
C ASP A 134 -9.40 -9.08 0.43
N SER A 135 -9.75 -8.80 -0.83
CA SER A 135 -11.13 -8.68 -1.31
C SER A 135 -11.34 -9.31 -2.69
N ALA A 136 -12.40 -10.11 -2.80
CA ALA A 136 -12.88 -10.68 -4.04
C ALA A 136 -13.55 -9.64 -4.99
N GLY A 137 -13.66 -8.37 -4.60
CA GLY A 137 -14.25 -7.31 -5.41
C GLY A 137 -15.61 -6.83 -4.89
N ALA A 138 -16.52 -6.48 -5.79
CA ALA A 138 -17.86 -5.98 -5.43
C ALA A 138 -18.73 -7.10 -4.83
N ARG A 139 -19.55 -6.77 -3.83
CA ARG A 139 -20.59 -7.69 -3.33
C ARG A 139 -21.79 -7.69 -4.27
N ILE A 140 -21.83 -8.65 -5.19
CA ILE A 140 -22.84 -8.75 -6.26
C ILE A 140 -24.27 -8.74 -5.70
N GLN A 141 -24.48 -9.31 -4.52
CA GLN A 141 -25.77 -9.39 -3.83
C GLN A 141 -26.35 -8.00 -3.46
N GLU A 142 -25.50 -6.96 -3.36
CA GLU A 142 -25.92 -5.57 -3.13
C GLU A 142 -25.98 -4.74 -4.43
N GLY A 143 -25.49 -5.27 -5.56
CA GLY A 143 -25.61 -4.63 -6.87
C GLY A 143 -25.00 -3.23 -6.93
N VAL A 144 -25.79 -2.24 -7.35
CA VAL A 144 -25.34 -0.85 -7.53
C VAL A 144 -24.88 -0.19 -6.22
N ASP A 145 -25.36 -0.67 -5.08
CA ASP A 145 -24.98 -0.15 -3.77
C ASP A 145 -23.52 -0.49 -3.42
N SER A 146 -23.00 -1.63 -3.86
CA SER A 146 -21.56 -1.94 -3.81
C SER A 146 -20.73 -0.97 -4.65
N LEU A 147 -21.21 -0.61 -5.84
CA LEU A 147 -20.51 0.34 -6.71
C LEU A 147 -20.52 1.74 -6.12
N SER A 148 -21.61 2.13 -5.46
CA SER A 148 -21.66 3.36 -4.66
C SER A 148 -20.63 3.32 -3.52
N GLY A 149 -20.47 2.18 -2.83
CA GLY A 149 -19.43 1.99 -1.82
C GLY A 149 -18.01 2.21 -2.37
N TYR A 150 -17.72 1.69 -3.57
CA TYR A 150 -16.46 1.98 -4.27
C TYR A 150 -16.28 3.47 -4.57
N GLY A 151 -17.33 4.12 -5.09
CA GLY A 151 -17.29 5.56 -5.40
C GLY A 151 -16.93 6.42 -4.20
N GLU A 152 -17.46 6.09 -3.01
CA GLU A 152 -17.11 6.78 -1.76
C GLU A 152 -15.61 6.67 -1.43
N VAL A 153 -15.02 5.49 -1.59
CA VAL A 153 -13.60 5.25 -1.31
C VAL A 153 -12.72 5.96 -2.36
N PHE A 154 -13.02 5.80 -3.65
CA PHE A 154 -12.22 6.41 -4.72
C PHE A 154 -12.24 7.93 -4.70
N TYR A 155 -13.41 8.52 -4.42
CA TYR A 155 -13.54 9.96 -4.25
C TYR A 155 -12.57 10.46 -3.18
N ARG A 156 -12.51 9.78 -2.04
CA ARG A 156 -11.60 10.11 -0.92
C ARG A 156 -10.15 9.90 -1.27
N ASN A 157 -9.79 8.82 -1.97
CA ASN A 157 -8.42 8.66 -2.45
C ASN A 157 -7.98 9.86 -3.31
N ALA A 158 -8.84 10.32 -4.22
CA ALA A 158 -8.56 11.44 -5.09
C ALA A 158 -8.40 12.76 -4.31
N VAL A 159 -9.38 13.11 -3.47
CA VAL A 159 -9.36 14.41 -2.76
C VAL A 159 -8.34 14.46 -1.62
N TYR A 160 -7.87 13.31 -1.13
CA TYR A 160 -6.85 13.21 -0.08
C TYR A 160 -5.44 12.92 -0.62
N SER A 161 -5.28 12.79 -1.93
CA SER A 161 -3.97 12.57 -2.57
C SER A 161 -3.04 13.76 -2.29
N GLY A 162 -1.85 13.47 -1.74
CA GLY A 162 -0.89 14.50 -1.32
C GLY A 162 -1.29 15.32 -0.09
N VAL A 163 -2.34 14.92 0.65
CA VAL A 163 -2.74 15.57 1.92
C VAL A 163 -2.21 14.78 3.12
N VAL A 164 -2.52 13.49 3.16
CA VAL A 164 -1.96 12.53 4.11
C VAL A 164 -1.35 11.37 3.31
N PRO A 165 -0.29 10.70 3.80
CA PRO A 165 0.21 9.50 3.15
C PRO A 165 -0.87 8.42 3.08
N GLN A 166 -1.11 7.90 1.88
CA GLN A 166 -2.01 6.79 1.63
C GLN A 166 -1.19 5.58 1.17
N ILE A 167 -1.26 4.48 1.93
CA ILE A 167 -0.48 3.27 1.66
C ILE A 167 -1.44 2.09 1.53
N SER A 168 -1.25 1.28 0.49
CA SER A 168 -2.01 0.04 0.28
C SER A 168 -1.09 -1.17 0.37
N ALA A 169 -1.36 -2.06 1.32
CA ALA A 169 -0.81 -3.40 1.34
C ALA A 169 -1.82 -4.36 0.70
N ILE A 170 -1.36 -5.16 -0.26
CA ILE A 170 -2.16 -6.18 -0.93
C ILE A 170 -1.73 -7.52 -0.37
N LEU A 171 -2.58 -8.09 0.47
CA LEU A 171 -2.28 -9.26 1.30
C LEU A 171 -3.17 -10.45 0.92
N GLY A 172 -3.76 -10.41 -0.27
CA GLY A 172 -4.68 -11.42 -0.76
C GLY A 172 -5.19 -11.08 -2.16
N PRO A 173 -6.27 -11.75 -2.59
CA PRO A 173 -6.98 -11.37 -3.80
C PRO A 173 -7.39 -9.90 -3.77
N CYS A 174 -7.23 -9.21 -4.90
CA CYS A 174 -7.73 -7.86 -5.09
C CYS A 174 -8.21 -7.76 -6.55
N ALA A 175 -9.51 -7.99 -6.78
CA ALA A 175 -10.05 -8.15 -8.13
C ALA A 175 -11.12 -7.11 -8.48
N GLY A 176 -11.24 -6.79 -9.77
CA GLY A 176 -12.30 -5.91 -10.28
C GLY A 176 -12.15 -4.49 -9.76
N GLY A 177 -13.23 -3.93 -9.20
CA GLY A 177 -13.21 -2.58 -8.64
C GLY A 177 -12.23 -2.39 -7.48
N ALA A 178 -11.87 -3.46 -6.76
CA ALA A 178 -11.00 -3.39 -5.58
C ALA A 178 -9.62 -2.80 -5.88
N VAL A 179 -9.13 -2.94 -7.12
CA VAL A 179 -7.78 -2.51 -7.51
C VAL A 179 -7.62 -0.99 -7.65
N TYR A 180 -8.71 -0.26 -7.86
CA TYR A 180 -8.63 1.17 -8.18
C TYR A 180 -8.25 2.02 -6.96
N SER A 181 -8.74 1.69 -5.76
CA SER A 181 -8.32 2.40 -4.54
C SER A 181 -6.80 2.29 -4.35
N PRO A 182 -6.19 1.07 -4.32
CA PRO A 182 -4.74 0.94 -4.29
C PRO A 182 -4.00 1.69 -5.38
N ALA A 183 -4.46 1.62 -6.63
CA ALA A 183 -3.84 2.33 -7.75
C ALA A 183 -3.84 3.87 -7.60
N MET A 184 -4.73 4.42 -6.76
CA MET A 184 -4.81 5.86 -6.47
C MET A 184 -3.98 6.28 -5.25
N THR A 185 -3.59 5.34 -4.39
CA THR A 185 -2.73 5.61 -3.22
C THR A 185 -1.28 5.94 -3.61
N ASP A 186 -0.47 6.38 -2.65
CA ASP A 186 0.90 6.83 -2.91
C ASP A 186 1.87 5.66 -3.08
N PHE A 187 1.65 4.57 -2.34
CA PHE A 187 2.47 3.36 -2.39
C PHE A 187 1.61 2.10 -2.31
N VAL A 188 1.93 1.13 -3.16
CA VAL A 188 1.32 -0.20 -3.20
C VAL A 188 2.39 -1.23 -2.88
N LEU A 189 2.20 -2.00 -1.81
CA LEU A 189 3.09 -3.08 -1.40
C LEU A 189 2.34 -4.41 -1.52
N MET A 190 2.96 -5.43 -2.11
CA MET A 190 2.31 -6.71 -2.37
C MET A 190 2.99 -7.87 -1.67
N SER A 191 2.21 -8.83 -1.17
CA SER A 191 2.74 -10.10 -0.66
C SER A 191 2.93 -11.10 -1.79
N ARG A 192 4.15 -11.60 -1.97
CA ARG A 192 4.50 -12.59 -3.00
C ARG A 192 3.80 -13.92 -2.74
N GLY A 193 3.25 -14.54 -3.78
CA GLY A 193 2.63 -15.87 -3.75
C GLY A 193 1.27 -15.96 -3.05
N THR A 194 0.89 -14.97 -2.23
CA THR A 194 -0.41 -14.96 -1.53
C THR A 194 -1.36 -13.85 -2.00
N SER A 195 -0.87 -12.89 -2.80
CA SER A 195 -1.64 -11.73 -3.26
C SER A 195 -1.59 -11.54 -4.77
N TYR A 196 -2.64 -10.95 -5.33
CA TYR A 196 -2.71 -10.60 -6.75
C TYR A 196 -3.69 -9.44 -7.02
N MET A 197 -3.47 -8.71 -8.11
CA MET A 197 -4.33 -7.61 -8.57
C MET A 197 -4.69 -7.74 -10.05
N PHE A 198 -5.96 -7.60 -10.40
CA PHE A 198 -6.37 -7.40 -11.80
C PHE A 198 -7.81 -6.86 -11.89
N ILE A 199 -8.11 -6.17 -12.98
CA ILE A 199 -9.48 -5.71 -13.27
C ILE A 199 -10.34 -6.90 -13.71
N THR A 200 -9.83 -7.72 -14.61
CA THR A 200 -10.56 -8.84 -15.20
C THR A 200 -9.85 -10.13 -14.88
N GLY A 201 -10.55 -11.10 -14.29
CA GLY A 201 -9.95 -12.37 -13.88
C GLY A 201 -9.61 -13.30 -15.04
N PRO A 202 -8.75 -14.31 -14.82
CA PRO A 202 -8.28 -15.22 -15.86
C PRO A 202 -9.38 -15.94 -16.64
N GLU A 203 -10.46 -16.35 -15.96
CA GLU A 203 -11.58 -17.06 -16.59
C GLU A 203 -12.29 -16.19 -17.64
N VAL A 204 -12.45 -14.89 -17.35
CA VAL A 204 -13.09 -13.95 -18.27
C VAL A 204 -12.15 -13.67 -19.45
N ILE A 205 -10.85 -13.50 -19.21
CA ILE A 205 -9.84 -13.34 -20.27
C ILE A 205 -9.89 -14.54 -21.22
N LYS A 206 -9.84 -15.76 -20.69
CA LYS A 206 -9.94 -16.99 -21.47
C LYS A 206 -11.20 -17.04 -22.33
N SER A 207 -12.35 -16.62 -21.80
CA SER A 207 -13.61 -16.64 -22.54
C SER A 207 -13.65 -15.63 -23.70
N VAL A 208 -12.93 -14.51 -23.60
CA VAL A 208 -12.98 -13.39 -24.57
C VAL A 208 -11.80 -13.43 -25.55
N THR A 209 -10.57 -13.56 -25.07
CA THR A 209 -9.34 -13.51 -25.87
C THR A 209 -8.79 -14.90 -26.21
N ARG A 210 -9.26 -15.95 -25.51
CA ARG A 210 -8.73 -17.33 -25.57
C ARG A 210 -7.31 -17.48 -25.02
N GLU A 211 -6.80 -16.45 -24.33
CA GLU A 211 -5.53 -16.53 -23.63
C GLU A 211 -5.72 -17.32 -22.32
N GLU A 212 -4.82 -18.27 -22.07
CA GLU A 212 -4.75 -18.99 -20.80
C GLU A 212 -3.62 -18.41 -19.96
N VAL A 213 -3.97 -17.94 -18.77
CA VAL A 213 -3.03 -17.30 -17.84
C VAL A 213 -3.45 -17.66 -16.42
N SER A 214 -2.51 -17.93 -15.52
CA SER A 214 -2.81 -18.13 -14.10
C SER A 214 -3.07 -16.81 -13.37
N PHE A 215 -3.59 -16.87 -12.13
CA PHE A 215 -3.73 -15.68 -11.27
C PHE A 215 -2.37 -14.98 -11.04
N GLU A 216 -1.31 -15.75 -10.82
CA GLU A 216 0.04 -15.23 -10.56
C GLU A 216 0.66 -14.61 -11.82
N GLU A 217 0.54 -15.26 -12.98
CA GLU A 217 1.07 -14.73 -14.24
C GLU A 217 0.30 -13.50 -14.73
N LEU A 218 -0.98 -13.38 -14.37
CA LEU A 218 -1.79 -12.23 -14.76
C LEU A 218 -1.52 -11.00 -13.89
N GLY A 219 -1.41 -11.19 -12.58
CA GLY A 219 -1.45 -10.09 -11.63
C GLY A 219 -0.76 -10.37 -10.30
N GLY A 220 0.16 -11.32 -10.26
CA GLY A 220 0.98 -11.59 -9.08
C GLY A 220 1.89 -10.41 -8.72
N ALA A 221 2.47 -10.46 -7.52
CA ALA A 221 3.32 -9.40 -7.00
C ALA A 221 4.50 -9.09 -7.95
N ASP A 222 5.16 -10.12 -8.48
CA ASP A 222 6.33 -9.97 -9.35
C ASP A 222 5.96 -9.33 -10.70
N VAL A 223 4.77 -9.64 -11.27
CA VAL A 223 4.26 -9.01 -12.48
C VAL A 223 4.06 -7.51 -12.25
N HIS A 224 3.49 -7.14 -11.10
CA HIS A 224 3.26 -5.74 -10.77
C HIS A 224 4.51 -4.97 -10.41
N ALA A 225 5.52 -5.64 -9.84
CA ALA A 225 6.77 -5.04 -9.42
C ALA A 225 7.83 -4.95 -10.53
N GLN A 226 7.72 -5.75 -11.60
CA GLN A 226 8.75 -5.86 -12.64
C GLN A 226 8.25 -5.44 -14.02
N VAL A 227 6.96 -5.64 -14.31
CA VAL A 227 6.40 -5.41 -15.66
C VAL A 227 5.53 -4.16 -15.68
N SER A 228 4.42 -4.17 -14.92
CA SER A 228 3.43 -3.08 -15.01
C SER A 228 3.81 -1.82 -14.24
N GLY A 229 4.65 -1.93 -13.19
CA GLY A 229 5.00 -0.83 -12.31
C GLY A 229 3.89 -0.40 -11.35
N VAL A 230 2.90 -1.27 -11.09
CA VAL A 230 1.83 -0.99 -10.12
C VAL A 230 2.31 -1.19 -8.68
N ALA A 231 3.09 -2.25 -8.43
CA ALA A 231 3.66 -2.53 -7.11
C ALA A 231 4.98 -1.77 -6.93
N HIS A 232 5.07 -1.04 -5.83
CA HIS A 232 6.23 -0.24 -5.45
C HIS A 232 7.25 -1.10 -4.71
N LEU A 233 6.77 -2.04 -3.90
CA LEU A 233 7.55 -3.02 -3.17
C LEU A 233 6.80 -4.35 -3.10
N GLU A 234 7.54 -5.44 -2.97
CA GLU A 234 7.01 -6.76 -2.67
C GLU A 234 7.87 -7.47 -1.63
N ALA A 235 7.24 -8.32 -0.83
CA ALA A 235 7.92 -9.18 0.15
C ALA A 235 7.17 -10.50 0.32
N GLU A 236 7.82 -11.48 0.94
CA GLU A 236 7.22 -12.80 1.17
C GLU A 236 6.44 -12.81 2.48
N GLY A 237 5.12 -13.00 2.36
CA GLY A 237 4.21 -13.09 3.50
C GLY A 237 3.74 -11.73 4.02
N ASP A 238 2.65 -11.78 4.78
CA ASP A 238 1.98 -10.58 5.29
C ASP A 238 2.89 -9.77 6.22
N GLU A 239 3.60 -10.43 7.13
CA GLU A 239 4.46 -9.79 8.13
C GLU A 239 5.57 -8.94 7.50
N ALA A 240 6.27 -9.48 6.50
CA ALA A 240 7.35 -8.77 5.82
C ALA A 240 6.82 -7.55 5.05
N VAL A 241 5.63 -7.65 4.44
CA VAL A 241 4.97 -6.50 3.80
C VAL A 241 4.60 -5.43 4.83
N LEU A 242 4.06 -5.83 5.99
CA LEU A 242 3.69 -4.89 7.06
C LEU A 242 4.94 -4.21 7.66
N ASP A 243 6.07 -4.90 7.77
CA ASP A 243 7.34 -4.29 8.18
C ASP A 243 7.86 -3.27 7.17
N LEU A 244 7.67 -3.51 5.86
CA LEU A 244 7.96 -2.52 4.84
C LEU A 244 7.04 -1.29 4.95
N VAL A 245 5.77 -1.47 5.30
CA VAL A 245 4.85 -0.35 5.59
C VAL A 245 5.38 0.49 6.76
N LYS A 246 5.80 -0.14 7.86
CA LYS A 246 6.41 0.55 9.01
C LYS A 246 7.68 1.29 8.61
N LYS A 247 8.59 0.63 7.86
CA LYS A 247 9.85 1.22 7.38
C LYS A 247 9.58 2.43 6.47
N LEU A 248 8.64 2.32 5.53
CA LEU A 248 8.24 3.42 4.64
C LEU A 248 7.69 4.62 5.41
N LEU A 249 6.77 4.39 6.36
CA LEU A 249 6.21 5.47 7.19
C LEU A 249 7.26 6.20 8.03
N SER A 250 8.36 5.53 8.38
CA SER A 250 9.48 6.16 9.09
C SER A 250 10.12 7.32 8.30
N TYR A 251 9.97 7.36 6.98
CA TYR A 251 10.51 8.43 6.12
C TYR A 251 9.52 9.55 5.82
N LEU A 252 8.22 9.33 6.06
CA LEU A 252 7.15 10.26 5.70
C LEU A 252 6.64 11.05 6.92
N PRO A 253 6.22 12.32 6.75
CA PRO A 253 5.50 13.06 7.79
C PRO A 253 4.10 12.49 8.04
N GLN A 254 3.36 13.02 9.03
CA GLN A 254 1.97 12.61 9.24
C GLN A 254 1.03 13.13 8.14
N ASN A 255 1.36 14.29 7.56
CA ASN A 255 0.59 15.00 6.54
C ASN A 255 1.49 16.02 5.81
N ASN A 256 0.95 16.65 4.77
CA ASN A 256 1.68 17.62 3.93
C ASN A 256 2.00 18.97 4.60
N ARG A 257 1.54 19.22 5.83
CA ARG A 257 1.84 20.45 6.59
C ARG A 257 3.01 20.25 7.57
N GLU A 258 3.52 19.03 7.68
CA GLU A 258 4.60 18.66 8.57
C GLU A 258 5.87 18.34 7.77
N LYS A 259 7.02 18.51 8.43
CA LYS A 259 8.30 18.04 7.88
C LYS A 259 8.50 16.55 8.18
N PRO A 260 9.24 15.82 7.34
CA PRO A 260 9.61 14.43 7.62
C PRO A 260 10.32 14.29 8.98
N PRO A 261 10.15 13.15 9.67
CA PRO A 261 10.72 12.95 11.00
C PRO A 261 12.24 12.81 10.93
N ILE A 262 12.95 13.70 11.63
CA ILE A 262 14.40 13.61 11.80
C ILE A 262 14.71 12.54 12.85
N GLN A 263 15.68 11.67 12.56
CA GLN A 263 16.17 10.67 13.50
C GLN A 263 17.59 11.03 13.97
N PRO A 264 17.97 10.74 15.21
CA PRO A 264 19.37 10.80 15.62
C PRO A 264 20.22 9.88 14.73
N THR A 265 21.39 10.33 14.33
CA THR A 265 22.36 9.52 13.58
C THR A 265 23.73 9.62 14.23
N GLY A 266 24.49 8.54 14.17
CA GLY A 266 25.90 8.50 14.53
C GLY A 266 26.84 8.86 13.38
N ASP A 267 26.31 9.05 12.16
CA ASP A 267 27.12 9.35 10.97
C ASP A 267 27.63 10.81 11.01
N PRO A 268 28.97 11.03 11.04
CA PRO A 268 29.52 12.38 11.07
C PRO A 268 29.18 13.19 9.81
N ALA A 269 28.74 14.44 9.98
CA ALA A 269 28.40 15.33 8.87
C ALA A 269 29.59 15.63 7.93
N ASP A 270 30.82 15.44 8.39
CA ASP A 270 32.07 15.61 7.64
C ASP A 270 32.72 14.28 7.23
N ARG A 271 31.99 13.15 7.30
CA ARG A 271 32.47 11.84 6.84
C ARG A 271 32.98 11.95 5.41
N LYS A 272 34.25 11.56 5.22
CA LYS A 272 34.85 11.47 3.90
C LYS A 272 34.48 10.15 3.23
N THR A 273 34.30 10.19 1.93
CA THR A 273 33.96 9.04 1.09
C THR A 273 35.02 8.81 -0.01
N PRO A 274 36.30 8.56 0.34
CA PRO A 274 37.37 8.34 -0.65
C PRO A 274 37.10 7.18 -1.61
N GLU A 275 36.31 6.18 -1.20
CA GLU A 275 35.88 5.04 -2.00
C GLU A 275 35.12 5.45 -3.28
N LEU A 276 34.51 6.64 -3.32
CA LEU A 276 33.86 7.16 -4.54
C LEU A 276 34.86 7.37 -5.68
N LEU A 277 36.13 7.65 -5.38
CA LEU A 277 37.19 7.81 -6.39
C LEU A 277 37.53 6.49 -7.10
N GLU A 278 37.22 5.36 -6.47
CA GLU A 278 37.41 4.03 -7.06
C GLU A 278 36.14 3.53 -7.75
N LEU A 279 34.96 3.97 -7.27
CA LEU A 279 33.66 3.57 -7.80
C LEU A 279 33.28 4.30 -9.08
N VAL A 280 33.48 5.63 -9.13
CA VAL A 280 33.04 6.47 -10.25
C VAL A 280 34.19 6.69 -11.21
N SER A 281 33.96 6.40 -12.50
CA SER A 281 34.96 6.60 -13.54
C SER A 281 34.65 7.85 -14.37
N PRO A 282 35.66 8.65 -14.74
CA PRO A 282 35.47 9.72 -15.71
C PRO A 282 35.36 9.22 -17.16
N ASP A 283 35.58 7.93 -17.46
CA ASP A 283 35.33 7.38 -18.79
C ASP A 283 33.82 7.17 -19.00
N PRO A 284 33.17 7.92 -19.92
CA PRO A 284 31.72 7.86 -20.12
C PRO A 284 31.23 6.50 -20.64
N ARG A 285 32.13 5.61 -21.06
CA ARG A 285 31.79 4.26 -21.56
C ARG A 285 31.83 3.20 -20.47
N ARG A 286 32.36 3.50 -19.29
CA ARG A 286 32.54 2.53 -18.22
C ARG A 286 31.40 2.64 -17.20
N PRO A 287 30.42 1.72 -17.21
CA PRO A 287 29.35 1.75 -16.22
C PRO A 287 29.88 1.42 -14.82
N TYR A 288 29.25 1.99 -13.80
CA TYR A 288 29.52 1.70 -12.40
C TYR A 288 28.22 1.49 -11.61
N ASN A 289 28.35 1.01 -10.38
CA ASN A 289 27.21 0.66 -9.56
C ASN A 289 26.68 1.88 -8.79
N MET A 290 25.63 2.53 -9.33
CA MET A 290 25.00 3.68 -8.67
C MET A 290 24.42 3.34 -7.29
N HIS A 291 23.98 2.10 -7.04
CA HIS A 291 23.55 1.68 -5.70
C HIS A 291 24.69 1.77 -4.67
N GLN A 292 25.93 1.50 -5.06
CA GLN A 292 27.08 1.64 -4.16
C GLN A 292 27.38 3.12 -3.88
N VAL A 293 27.29 3.98 -4.89
CA VAL A 293 27.41 5.44 -4.71
C VAL A 293 26.36 5.94 -3.71
N ILE A 294 25.10 5.53 -3.86
CA ILE A 294 24.03 5.87 -2.93
C ILE A 294 24.36 5.41 -1.50
N ARG A 295 24.69 4.13 -1.31
CA ARG A 295 25.00 3.57 0.02
C ARG A 295 26.23 4.21 0.66
N THR A 296 27.20 4.64 -0.13
CA THR A 296 28.35 5.39 0.38
C THR A 296 27.96 6.78 0.88
N LEU A 297 27.01 7.45 0.23
CA LEU A 297 26.61 8.81 0.59
C LEU A 297 25.67 8.89 1.80
N VAL A 298 24.75 7.95 1.93
CA VAL A 298 23.66 8.02 2.92
C VAL A 298 24.07 7.50 4.29
N ASP A 299 23.36 7.95 5.32
CA ASP A 299 23.58 7.54 6.71
C ASP A 299 23.55 6.01 6.84
N GLU A 300 24.61 5.44 7.41
CA GLU A 300 24.77 3.99 7.65
C GLU A 300 24.60 3.10 6.39
N GLY A 301 24.60 3.69 5.20
CA GLY A 301 24.31 2.99 3.94
C GLY A 301 22.88 2.47 3.81
N GLU A 302 21.95 2.94 4.64
CA GLU A 302 20.55 2.53 4.60
C GLU A 302 19.78 3.21 3.45
N PHE A 303 19.24 2.39 2.56
CA PHE A 303 18.47 2.85 1.41
C PHE A 303 17.23 1.97 1.22
N LEU A 304 16.04 2.58 1.32
CA LEU A 304 14.77 1.96 0.95
C LEU A 304 14.47 2.29 -0.52
N GLU A 305 14.93 1.43 -1.42
CA GLU A 305 14.67 1.55 -2.85
C GLU A 305 13.19 1.32 -3.17
N ILE A 306 12.60 2.16 -4.03
CA ILE A 306 11.22 2.06 -4.50
C ILE A 306 11.22 1.62 -5.97
N HIS A 307 10.38 0.64 -6.30
CA HIS A 307 10.39 -0.09 -7.58
C HIS A 307 11.77 -0.67 -7.95
N PRO A 308 12.42 -1.49 -7.10
CA PRO A 308 13.72 -2.09 -7.43
C PRO A 308 13.66 -3.02 -8.67
N GLY A 309 12.48 -3.61 -8.92
CA GLY A 309 12.23 -4.53 -10.05
C GLY A 309 11.90 -3.85 -11.38
N TRP A 310 11.43 -2.60 -11.38
CA TRP A 310 10.85 -1.92 -12.55
C TRP A 310 11.61 -0.66 -12.94
N ALA A 311 11.78 -0.45 -14.26
CA ALA A 311 12.54 0.66 -14.83
C ALA A 311 13.93 0.84 -14.18
N LYS A 312 14.74 -0.23 -14.20
CA LYS A 312 16.03 -0.32 -13.48
C LYS A 312 17.08 0.69 -13.94
N ASN A 313 16.87 1.35 -15.08
CA ASN A 313 17.65 2.46 -15.62
C ASN A 313 17.53 3.76 -14.80
N ILE A 314 16.55 3.86 -13.88
CA ILE A 314 16.48 4.91 -12.86
C ILE A 314 16.21 4.29 -11.48
N ILE A 315 16.99 4.70 -10.49
CA ILE A 315 16.86 4.32 -9.09
C ILE A 315 16.14 5.44 -8.37
N VAL A 316 15.10 5.09 -7.62
CA VAL A 316 14.42 6.03 -6.73
C VAL A 316 14.22 5.38 -5.37
N GLY A 317 14.20 6.17 -4.31
CA GLY A 317 13.98 5.62 -2.97
C GLY A 317 14.28 6.60 -1.85
N PHE A 318 14.06 6.15 -0.62
CA PHE A 318 14.28 6.95 0.58
C PHE A 318 15.58 6.58 1.27
N ALA A 319 16.26 7.58 1.82
CA ALA A 319 17.40 7.43 2.72
C ALA A 319 17.39 8.53 3.77
N ARG A 320 18.45 8.60 4.59
CA ARG A 320 18.71 9.73 5.49
C ARG A 320 20.09 10.33 5.24
N LEU A 321 20.20 11.64 5.45
CA LEU A 321 21.46 12.38 5.50
C LEU A 321 21.45 13.27 6.73
N GLY A 322 22.37 13.03 7.67
CA GLY A 322 22.38 13.73 8.95
C GLY A 322 21.09 13.54 9.73
N GLY A 323 20.44 12.37 9.60
CA GLY A 323 19.19 12.02 10.25
C GLY A 323 17.92 12.50 9.54
N LEU A 324 18.05 13.38 8.54
CA LEU A 324 16.93 13.93 7.78
C LEU A 324 16.54 12.98 6.63
N PRO A 325 15.26 12.57 6.51
CA PRO A 325 14.79 11.84 5.33
C PRO A 325 15.04 12.60 4.04
N VAL A 326 15.60 11.93 3.04
CA VAL A 326 15.80 12.44 1.68
C VAL A 326 15.29 11.42 0.66
N GLY A 327 14.71 11.92 -0.44
CA GLY A 327 14.37 11.10 -1.59
C GLY A 327 15.47 11.17 -2.63
N ILE A 328 16.00 10.02 -3.03
CA ILE A 328 17.04 9.93 -4.04
C ILE A 328 16.39 9.67 -5.40
N VAL A 329 16.88 10.36 -6.43
CA VAL A 329 16.57 10.09 -7.84
C VAL A 329 17.90 9.99 -8.59
N ALA A 330 18.26 8.80 -9.04
CA ALA A 330 19.58 8.53 -9.59
C ALA A 330 19.51 7.73 -10.89
N ASN A 331 20.20 8.17 -11.94
CA ASN A 331 20.34 7.36 -13.15
C ASN A 331 21.18 6.11 -12.84
N ASN A 332 20.92 5.00 -13.53
CA ASN A 332 21.64 3.75 -13.32
C ASN A 332 22.46 3.34 -14.57
N PRO A 333 23.75 3.66 -14.63
CA PRO A 333 24.60 3.35 -15.79
C PRO A 333 24.70 1.86 -16.13
N ARG A 334 24.43 0.95 -15.18
CA ARG A 334 24.43 -0.50 -15.43
C ARG A 334 23.25 -0.99 -16.26
N PHE A 335 22.21 -0.17 -16.43
CA PHE A 335 21.02 -0.50 -17.18
C PHE A 335 20.77 0.56 -18.24
N MET A 336 20.78 0.14 -19.51
CA MET A 336 20.60 1.04 -20.66
C MET A 336 21.52 2.28 -20.64
N ALA A 337 22.73 2.16 -20.08
CA ALA A 337 23.66 3.28 -19.89
C ALA A 337 23.02 4.50 -19.20
N GLY A 338 22.09 4.28 -18.28
CA GLY A 338 21.39 5.34 -17.54
C GLY A 338 20.38 6.14 -18.38
N ALA A 339 20.12 5.75 -19.63
CA ALA A 339 19.17 6.42 -20.50
C ALA A 339 17.75 6.34 -19.95
N LEU A 340 16.98 7.43 -20.08
CA LEU A 340 15.58 7.48 -19.67
C LEU A 340 14.67 6.89 -20.74
N ASP A 341 13.62 6.21 -20.31
CA ASP A 341 12.56 5.65 -21.16
C ASP A 341 11.18 6.00 -20.58
N ILE A 342 10.10 5.56 -21.24
CA ILE A 342 8.73 5.79 -20.77
C ILE A 342 8.55 5.34 -19.32
N HIS A 343 9.06 4.16 -18.95
CA HIS A 343 8.85 3.62 -17.61
C HIS A 343 9.65 4.40 -16.56
N ALA A 344 10.93 4.69 -16.82
CA ALA A 344 11.76 5.49 -15.93
C ALA A 344 11.19 6.89 -15.70
N ALA A 345 10.67 7.54 -16.75
CA ALA A 345 10.03 8.84 -16.63
C ALA A 345 8.80 8.79 -15.72
N ASN A 346 7.89 7.83 -15.92
CA ASN A 346 6.72 7.69 -15.03
C ASN A 346 7.11 7.36 -13.59
N LYS A 347 8.10 6.46 -13.38
CA LYS A 347 8.63 6.09 -12.07
C LYS A 347 9.15 7.29 -11.31
N ALA A 348 10.08 8.04 -11.92
CA ALA A 348 10.71 9.19 -11.30
C ALA A 348 9.71 10.34 -11.09
N ALA A 349 8.86 10.64 -12.08
CA ALA A 349 7.87 11.72 -11.98
C ALA A 349 6.89 11.50 -10.83
N ARG A 350 6.33 10.29 -10.68
CA ARG A 350 5.43 10.00 -9.56
C ARG A 350 6.15 10.11 -8.22
N PHE A 351 7.35 9.54 -8.11
CA PHE A 351 8.15 9.60 -6.89
C PHE A 351 8.48 11.04 -6.49
N ILE A 352 8.99 11.86 -7.42
CA ILE A 352 9.29 13.29 -7.21
C ILE A 352 8.07 14.05 -6.70
N ARG A 353 6.90 13.85 -7.31
CA ARG A 353 5.66 14.50 -6.85
C ARG A 353 5.23 14.05 -5.46
N THR A 354 5.45 12.78 -5.10
CA THR A 354 5.21 12.28 -3.75
C THR A 354 6.16 12.93 -2.74
N LEU A 355 7.44 13.07 -3.07
CA LEU A 355 8.42 13.75 -2.20
C LEU A 355 8.02 15.20 -1.94
N ASP A 356 7.68 15.94 -3.01
CA ASP A 356 7.24 17.33 -2.95
C ASP A 356 5.98 17.49 -2.09
N ALA A 357 4.96 16.64 -2.31
CA ALA A 357 3.71 16.68 -1.54
C ALA A 357 3.92 16.45 -0.04
N PHE A 358 4.99 15.77 0.37
CA PHE A 358 5.27 15.42 1.75
C PHE A 358 6.55 16.06 2.30
N ASN A 359 6.99 17.17 1.70
CA ASN A 359 8.11 17.99 2.16
C ASN A 359 9.43 17.20 2.32
N VAL A 360 9.63 16.14 1.54
CA VAL A 360 10.86 15.34 1.54
C VAL A 360 11.85 15.95 0.54
N PRO A 361 13.04 16.40 0.98
CA PRO A 361 14.07 16.93 0.07
C PRO A 361 14.48 15.91 -0.99
N ILE A 362 14.81 16.40 -2.18
CA ILE A 362 15.22 15.57 -3.33
C ILE A 362 16.73 15.70 -3.53
N LEU A 363 17.43 14.56 -3.56
CA LEU A 363 18.83 14.46 -3.97
C LEU A 363 18.91 13.74 -5.32
N THR A 364 19.33 14.47 -6.36
CA THR A 364 19.48 13.91 -7.70
C THR A 364 20.93 13.57 -7.99
N LEU A 365 21.21 12.31 -8.36
CA LEU A 365 22.53 11.85 -8.81
C LEU A 365 22.49 11.61 -10.33
N VAL A 366 23.14 12.50 -11.08
CA VAL A 366 22.97 12.57 -12.53
C VAL A 366 24.09 11.84 -13.26
N ASP A 367 23.70 10.83 -14.04
CA ASP A 367 24.56 10.15 -15.03
C ASP A 367 23.70 9.58 -16.16
N VAL A 368 23.25 10.48 -17.04
CA VAL A 368 22.27 10.20 -18.09
C VAL A 368 22.88 10.47 -19.46
N THR A 369 22.75 9.49 -20.35
CA THR A 369 23.21 9.59 -21.75
C THR A 369 22.16 10.23 -22.68
N GLY A 370 20.93 10.37 -22.21
CA GLY A 370 19.78 10.93 -22.94
C GLY A 370 18.53 10.08 -22.74
N PHE A 371 17.64 10.09 -23.73
CA PHE A 371 16.49 9.18 -23.81
C PHE A 371 16.82 7.98 -24.70
N LEU A 372 16.24 6.83 -24.37
CA LEU A 372 16.36 5.61 -25.16
C LEU A 372 15.71 5.82 -26.54
N PRO A 373 16.44 5.70 -27.66
CA PRO A 373 15.86 5.85 -28.98
C PRO A 373 15.04 4.62 -29.39
N GLY A 374 13.98 4.81 -30.16
CA GLY A 374 13.28 3.70 -30.83
C GLY A 374 11.82 4.00 -31.16
N VAL A 375 11.31 3.39 -32.24
CA VAL A 375 9.92 3.53 -32.70
C VAL A 375 8.91 3.19 -31.60
N ALA A 376 9.21 2.18 -30.78
CA ALA A 376 8.35 1.81 -29.64
C ALA A 376 8.25 2.91 -28.58
N GLN A 377 9.31 3.69 -28.34
CA GLN A 377 9.29 4.83 -27.41
C GLN A 377 8.47 5.98 -28.00
N GLU A 378 8.67 6.29 -29.29
CA GLU A 378 7.89 7.32 -29.98
C GLU A 378 6.38 6.98 -30.01
N HIS A 379 6.02 5.77 -30.46
CA HIS A 379 4.63 5.32 -30.52
C HIS A 379 4.01 5.10 -29.14
N GLY A 380 4.81 4.72 -28.14
CA GLY A 380 4.40 4.66 -26.74
C GLY A 380 4.13 6.05 -26.13
N GLY A 381 4.55 7.12 -26.81
CA GLY A 381 4.35 8.50 -26.40
C GLY A 381 5.42 8.99 -25.43
N ILE A 382 6.70 8.70 -25.68
CA ILE A 382 7.81 9.17 -24.84
C ILE A 382 7.78 10.67 -24.61
N ILE A 383 7.35 11.48 -25.58
CA ILE A 383 7.25 12.95 -25.42
C ILE A 383 6.33 13.32 -24.25
N ARG A 384 5.13 12.75 -24.17
CA ARG A 384 4.17 13.06 -23.08
C ARG A 384 4.53 12.39 -21.76
N HIS A 385 5.27 11.28 -21.80
CA HIS A 385 5.70 10.57 -20.59
C HIS A 385 6.95 11.18 -19.97
N GLY A 386 7.94 11.54 -20.79
CA GLY A 386 9.17 12.23 -20.39
C GLY A 386 8.95 13.68 -19.97
N ALA A 387 7.82 14.29 -20.32
CA ALA A 387 7.43 15.64 -19.88
C ALA A 387 6.71 15.67 -18.51
N LYS A 388 6.34 14.50 -17.96
CA LYS A 388 5.84 14.39 -16.58
C LYS A 388 7.00 14.54 -15.61
#